data_AF-A0A6S7BJP5-F1
#
_entry.id   AF-A0A6S7BJP5-F1
#
_cell.length_a   1.000
_cell.length_b   1.000
_cell.length_c   1.000
_cell.angle_alpha   90.00
_cell.angle_beta   90.00
_cell.angle_gamma   90.00
#
_symmetry.space_group_name_H-M   'P 1'
#
loop_
_entity.id
_entity.type
_entity.pdbx_description
1 polymer ?
#
loop_
_entity_poly.entity_id
_entity_poly.type
_entity_poly.pdbx_seq_one_letter_code
_entity_poly.pdbx_strand_id
1 'polypeptide(L)'
;MSSKGPNRAARETVKRFETLIQSASDEQLADFRAAIAAEIRRRQALKASEMQKTKMSRLTEASADKVKYRDPKNQFNTWSGRGRKPDWLRKFVADGGNIDDIKV
;
A
#
# COMPACT_ATOMS: atom_id res chain seq x y z
N MET A 1 -21.07 -12.93 49.05
CA MET A 1 -21.69 -12.72 47.72
C MET A 1 -22.62 -11.52 47.80
N SER A 2 -22.21 -10.34 47.36
CA SER A 2 -23.13 -9.19 47.21
C SER A 2 -22.82 -8.46 45.91
N SER A 3 -23.57 -8.79 44.87
CA SER A 3 -23.56 -8.03 43.62
C SER A 3 -24.20 -6.66 43.90
N LYS A 4 -23.38 -5.60 43.97
CA LYS A 4 -23.89 -4.23 43.95
C LYS A 4 -24.46 -4.00 42.55
N GLY A 5 -25.78 -4.04 42.44
CA GLY A 5 -26.50 -3.68 41.23
C GLY A 5 -26.06 -2.30 40.72
N PRO A 6 -26.22 -2.01 39.42
CA PRO A 6 -25.70 -0.79 38.81
C PRO A 6 -26.15 0.45 39.57
N ASN A 7 -25.17 1.31 39.89
CA ASN A 7 -25.33 2.58 40.60
C ASN A 7 -26.53 3.36 40.02
N ARG A 8 -27.42 3.86 40.88
CA ARG A 8 -28.61 4.65 40.50
C ARG A 8 -28.27 5.76 39.50
N ALA A 9 -27.12 6.41 39.68
CA ALA A 9 -26.61 7.42 38.75
C ALA A 9 -26.40 6.86 37.33
N ALA A 10 -25.85 5.65 37.19
CA ALA A 10 -25.65 5.02 35.88
C ALA A 10 -26.99 4.73 35.18
N ARG A 11 -28.03 4.36 35.93
CA ARG A 11 -29.38 4.13 35.37
C ARG A 11 -30.00 5.43 34.86
N GLU A 12 -29.82 6.54 35.58
CA GLU A 12 -30.31 7.85 35.14
C GLU A 12 -29.57 8.36 33.91
N THR A 13 -28.26 8.12 33.82
CA THR A 13 -27.46 8.45 32.64
C THR A 13 -27.95 7.69 31.41
N VAL A 14 -28.13 6.37 31.52
CA VAL A 14 -28.65 5.53 30.41
C VAL A 14 -30.03 5.99 29.98
N LYS A 15 -30.95 6.26 30.92
CA LYS A 15 -32.30 6.74 30.62
C LYS A 15 -32.30 8.10 29.89
N ARG A 16 -31.37 8.99 30.24
CA ARG A 16 -31.21 10.29 29.58
C ARG A 16 -30.74 10.15 28.14
N PHE A 17 -29.83 9.21 27.88
CA PHE A 17 -29.40 8.88 26.51
C PHE A 17 -30.50 8.22 25.68
N GLU A 18 -31.26 7.27 26.25
CA GLU A 18 -32.43 6.68 25.58
C GLU A 18 -33.44 7.77 25.18
N THR A 19 -33.74 8.69 26.09
CA THR A 19 -34.67 9.80 25.80
C THR A 19 -34.16 10.69 24.66
N LEU A 20 -32.86 10.99 24.63
CA LEU A 20 -32.25 11.77 23.56
C LEU A 20 -32.31 11.07 22.20
N ILE A 21 -32.08 9.75 22.17
CA ILE A 21 -32.21 8.93 20.95
C ILE A 21 -33.66 8.88 20.48
N GLN A 22 -34.62 8.73 21.40
CA GLN A 22 -36.05 8.74 21.08
C GLN A 22 -36.54 10.11 20.58
N SER A 23 -35.87 11.20 20.99
CA SER A 23 -36.19 12.57 20.59
C SER A 23 -35.45 13.06 19.34
N ALA A 24 -34.47 12.30 18.85
CA ALA A 24 -33.80 12.61 17.60
C ALA A 24 -34.81 12.43 16.45
N SER A 25 -34.93 13.43 15.58
CA SER A 25 -35.81 13.30 14.43
C SER A 25 -35.31 12.20 13.49
N ASP A 26 -36.21 11.59 12.72
CA ASP A 26 -35.84 10.63 11.69
C ASP A 26 -34.80 11.20 10.70
N GLU A 27 -34.85 12.52 10.47
CA GLU A 27 -33.90 13.26 9.65
C GLU A 27 -32.49 13.28 10.29
N GLN A 28 -32.37 13.58 11.58
CA GLN A 28 -31.08 13.54 12.28
C GLN A 28 -30.48 12.13 12.27
N LEU A 29 -31.31 11.10 12.48
CA LEU A 29 -30.86 9.70 12.40
C LEU A 29 -30.42 9.32 10.98
N ALA A 30 -31.08 9.82 9.94
CA ALA A 30 -30.69 9.63 8.56
C ALA A 30 -29.33 10.29 8.26
N ASP A 31 -29.11 11.52 8.72
CA ASP A 31 -27.85 12.25 8.57
C ASP A 31 -26.69 11.52 9.25
N PHE A 32 -26.88 11.05 10.49
CA PHE A 32 -25.85 10.27 11.19
C PHE A 32 -25.50 8.98 10.44
N ARG A 33 -26.50 8.26 9.92
CA ARG A 33 -26.28 7.05 9.11
C ARG A 33 -25.53 7.38 7.81
N ALA A 34 -25.90 8.46 7.13
CA ALA A 34 -25.24 8.91 5.92
C ALA A 34 -23.77 9.29 6.17
N ALA A 35 -23.49 9.99 7.28
CA ALA A 35 -22.14 10.36 7.68
C ALA A 35 -21.26 9.14 7.98
N ILE A 36 -21.78 8.16 8.73
CA ILE A 36 -21.07 6.91 9.02
C ILE A 36 -20.77 6.16 7.72
N ALA A 37 -21.75 6.04 6.82
CA ALA A 37 -21.56 5.38 5.53
C ALA A 37 -20.52 6.09 4.65
N ALA A 38 -20.51 7.42 4.65
CA ALA A 38 -19.53 8.22 3.92
C ALA A 38 -18.10 8.00 4.45
N GLU A 39 -17.92 7.96 5.78
CA GLU A 39 -16.61 7.72 6.39
C GLU A 39 -16.12 6.29 6.12
N ILE A 40 -17.00 5.29 6.18
CA ILE A 40 -16.64 3.90 5.80
C ILE A 40 -16.16 3.85 4.35
N ARG A 41 -16.89 4.48 3.42
CA ARG A 41 -16.49 4.54 2.00
C ARG A 41 -15.15 5.25 1.82
N ARG A 42 -14.93 6.37 2.50
CA ARG A 42 -13.66 7.11 2.47
C ARG A 42 -12.50 6.22 2.90
N ARG A 43 -12.63 5.50 4.03
CA ARG A 43 -11.59 4.60 4.53
C ARG A 43 -11.31 3.44 3.59
N GLN A 44 -12.35 2.86 3.00
CA GLN A 44 -12.18 1.79 2.00
C GLN A 44 -11.45 2.29 0.75
N ALA A 45 -11.80 3.48 0.26
CA ALA A 45 -11.12 4.10 -0.88
C ALA A 45 -9.64 4.38 -0.59
N LEU A 46 -9.32 4.95 0.57
CA LEU A 46 -7.94 5.19 1.00
C LEU A 46 -7.14 3.87 1.12
N LYS A 47 -7.75 2.83 1.68
CA LYS A 47 -7.10 1.52 1.76
C LYS A 47 -6.86 0.92 0.37
N ALA A 48 -7.82 1.05 -0.54
CA ALA A 48 -7.67 0.59 -1.92
C ALA A 48 -6.54 1.32 -2.66
N SER A 49 -6.44 2.66 -2.50
CA SER A 49 -5.37 3.44 -3.13
C SER A 49 -3.99 3.07 -2.59
N GLU A 50 -3.83 2.85 -1.28
CA GLU A 50 -2.57 2.40 -0.70
C GLU A 50 -2.17 0.99 -1.18
N MET A 51 -3.15 0.08 -1.29
CA MET A 51 -2.92 -1.25 -1.87
C MET A 51 -2.51 -1.17 -3.34
N GLN A 52 -3.10 -0.26 -4.12
CA GLN A 52 -2.68 -0.04 -5.51
C GLN A 52 -1.28 0.56 -5.59
N LYS A 53 -0.96 1.54 -4.75
CA LYS A 53 0.38 2.17 -4.69
C LYS A 53 1.46 1.15 -4.36
N THR A 54 1.23 0.31 -3.35
CA THR A 54 2.16 -0.78 -2.98
C THR A 54 2.30 -1.86 -4.05
N LYS A 55 1.22 -2.20 -4.77
CA LYS A 55 1.30 -3.10 -5.93
C LYS A 55 2.13 -2.47 -7.05
N MET A 56 1.91 -1.20 -7.34
CA MET A 56 2.67 -0.48 -8.36
C MET A 56 4.14 -0.37 -8.01
N SER A 57 4.48 -0.03 -6.76
CA SER A 57 5.88 0.04 -6.33
C SER A 57 6.59 -1.31 -6.46
N ARG A 58 5.92 -2.41 -6.11
CA ARG A 58 6.46 -3.77 -6.28
C ARG A 58 6.63 -4.14 -7.76
N LEU A 59 5.73 -3.71 -8.63
CA LEU A 59 5.88 -3.90 -10.08
C LEU A 59 7.05 -3.08 -10.64
N THR A 60 7.24 -1.84 -10.17
CA THR A 60 8.37 -1.00 -10.58
C THR A 60 9.69 -1.55 -10.06
N GLU A 61 9.75 -2.06 -8.83
CA GLU A 61 10.94 -2.73 -8.28
C GLU A 61 11.26 -4.03 -9.01
N ALA A 62 10.24 -4.82 -9.35
CA ALA A 62 10.41 -6.03 -10.15
C ALA A 62 10.90 -5.73 -11.58
N SER A 63 10.50 -4.59 -12.12
CA SER A 63 10.89 -4.13 -13.46
C SER A 63 12.16 -3.28 -13.48
N ALA A 64 12.66 -2.87 -12.31
CA ALA A 64 13.92 -2.16 -12.18
C ALA A 64 15.05 -3.12 -12.54
N ASP A 65 15.55 -2.97 -13.76
CA ASP A 65 16.64 -3.77 -14.31
C ASP A 65 17.93 -3.45 -13.55
N LYS A 66 18.27 -4.27 -12.54
CA LYS A 66 19.60 -4.24 -11.91
C LYS A 66 20.64 -4.44 -13.01
N VAL A 67 21.57 -3.48 -13.13
CA VAL A 67 22.75 -3.64 -13.98
C VAL A 67 23.49 -4.89 -13.53
N LYS A 68 23.63 -5.86 -14.43
CA LYS A 68 24.28 -7.14 -14.16
C LYS A 68 25.67 -7.22 -14.79
N TYR A 69 25.89 -6.51 -15.87
CA TYR A 69 27.17 -6.48 -16.59
C TYR A 69 27.56 -5.05 -16.92
N ARG A 70 28.85 -4.75 -16.85
CA ARG A 70 29.43 -3.43 -17.16
C ARG A 70 30.65 -3.60 -18.04
N ASP A 71 30.76 -2.77 -19.07
CA ASP A 71 31.89 -2.78 -20.00
C ASP A 71 33.18 -2.33 -19.28
N PRO A 72 34.26 -3.15 -19.28
CA PRO A 72 35.55 -2.77 -18.71
C PRO A 72 36.20 -1.55 -19.36
N LYS A 73 35.89 -1.29 -20.64
CA LYS A 73 36.45 -0.17 -21.40
C LYS A 73 35.64 1.11 -21.22
N ASN A 74 34.38 1.02 -20.81
CA ASN A 74 33.51 2.17 -20.59
C ASN A 74 32.45 1.87 -19.52
N GLN A 75 32.65 2.38 -18.30
CA GLN A 75 31.74 2.12 -17.17
C GLN A 75 30.28 2.57 -17.38
N PHE A 76 30.01 3.46 -18.35
CA PHE A 76 28.66 3.92 -18.69
C PHE A 76 27.88 2.91 -19.54
N ASN A 77 28.59 1.97 -20.18
CA ASN A 77 27.97 0.86 -20.91
C ASN A 77 27.58 -0.23 -19.91
N THR A 78 26.27 -0.39 -19.71
CA THR A 78 25.73 -1.38 -18.79
C THR A 78 24.67 -2.25 -19.45
N TRP A 79 24.51 -3.48 -18.98
CA TRP A 79 23.45 -4.37 -19.43
C TRP A 79 22.84 -5.12 -18.24
N SER A 80 21.51 -5.18 -18.18
CA SER A 80 20.78 -5.86 -17.11
C SER A 80 20.76 -7.38 -17.25
N GLY A 81 21.23 -7.90 -18.38
CA GLY A 81 21.10 -9.31 -18.73
C GLY A 81 19.75 -9.68 -19.34
N ARG A 82 18.83 -8.72 -19.49
CA ARG A 82 17.54 -8.89 -20.17
C ARG A 82 17.59 -8.29 -21.58
N GLY A 83 16.87 -8.90 -22.52
CA GLY A 83 16.74 -8.42 -23.90
C GLY A 83 17.99 -8.65 -24.77
N ARG A 84 18.12 -7.86 -25.84
CA ARG A 84 19.21 -8.01 -26.82
C ARG A 84 20.55 -7.58 -26.21
N LYS A 85 21.58 -8.42 -26.39
CA LYS A 85 22.96 -8.09 -25.99
C LYS A 85 23.47 -6.85 -26.74
N PRO A 86 24.02 -5.84 -26.04
CA PRO A 86 24.59 -4.66 -26.67
C PRO A 86 25.89 -4.99 -27.42
N ASP A 87 26.27 -4.08 -28.33
CA ASP A 87 27.38 -4.30 -29.25
C ASP A 87 28.72 -4.49 -28.57
N TRP A 88 28.98 -3.73 -27.50
CA TRP A 88 30.20 -3.84 -26.70
C TRP A 88 30.36 -5.23 -26.09
N LEU A 89 29.25 -5.81 -25.61
CA LEU A 89 29.25 -7.13 -25.00
C LEU A 89 29.44 -8.23 -26.05
N ARG A 90 28.82 -8.08 -27.22
CA ARG A 90 29.01 -9.01 -28.34
C ARG A 90 30.46 -9.00 -28.83
N LYS A 91 31.07 -7.82 -28.95
CA LYS A 91 32.48 -7.67 -29.31
C LYS A 91 33.39 -8.27 -28.26
N PHE A 92 33.16 -7.98 -26.97
CA PHE A 92 33.95 -8.53 -25.87
C PHE A 92 33.99 -10.07 -25.87
N VAL A 93 32.84 -10.72 -26.08
CA VAL A 93 32.77 -12.19 -26.19
C VAL A 93 33.42 -12.70 -27.48
N ALA A 94 33.27 -11.98 -28.60
CA ALA A 94 33.91 -12.35 -29.87
C ALA A 94 35.45 -12.25 -29.81
N ASP A 95 35.97 -11.32 -29.01
CA ASP A 95 37.40 -11.14 -28.74
C ASP A 95 37.95 -12.19 -27.75
N GLY A 96 37.13 -13.17 -27.33
CA GLY A 96 37.52 -14.27 -26.43
C GLY A 96 37.30 -14.00 -24.94
N GLY A 97 36.71 -12.85 -24.57
CA GLY A 97 36.41 -12.50 -23.18
C GLY A 97 35.26 -13.31 -22.58
N ASN A 98 35.38 -13.69 -21.30
CA ASN A 98 34.30 -14.37 -20.58
C ASN A 98 33.34 -13.34 -19.96
N ILE A 99 32.05 -13.44 -20.29
CA ILE A 99 31.00 -12.55 -19.79
C ILE A 99 30.89 -12.53 -18.27
N ASP A 100 31.29 -13.60 -17.57
CA ASP A 100 31.28 -13.63 -16.11
C ASP A 100 32.33 -12.71 -15.47
N ASP A 101 33.41 -12.38 -16.19
CA ASP A 101 34.49 -11.49 -15.70
C ASP A 101 34.06 -10.01 -15.61
N ILE A 102 33.00 -9.66 -16.35
CA ILE A 102 32.49 -8.28 -16.48
C ILE A 102 31.13 -8.10 -15.82
N LYS A 103 30.74 -9.09 -15.01
CA LYS A 103 29.54 -9.06 -14.20
C LYS A 103 29.78 -8.20 -12.96
N VAL A 104 28.78 -7.41 -12.56
CA VAL A 104 28.82 -6.53 -11.38
C VAL A 104 27.83 -6.95 -10.30
#